data_AF-A0A956BTW0-F1
#
_entry.id   AF-A0A956BTW0-F1
#
_cell.length_a   1.000
_cell.length_b   1.000
_cell.length_c   1.000
_cell.angle_alpha   90.00
_cell.angle_beta   90.00
_cell.angle_gamma   90.00
#
_symmetry.space_group_name_H-M   'P 1'
#
loop_
_entity.id
_entity.type
_entity.pdbx_description
1 polymer ?
#
loop_
_entity_poly.entity_id
_entity_poly.type
_entity_poly.pdbx_seq_one_letter_code
_entity_poly.pdbx_strand_id
1 'polypeptide(L)'
;LPPMLVHAGGGETLLSEIRTLVRRAQRQGVHVTLQEWEGMCHAFHGFSMFIPEAERAFHEIGAWVAAQQVYPRVSLLRRSVPGLNRLLATG
;
A
#
# COMPACT_ATOMS: atom_id res chain seq x y z
N LEU A 1 3.22 -16.50 0.46
CA LEU A 1 2.77 -15.17 -0.02
C LEU A 1 3.72 -14.12 0.54
N PRO A 2 3.94 -12.98 -0.16
CA PRO A 2 4.70 -11.85 0.40
C PRO A 2 3.99 -11.23 1.61
N PRO A 3 4.65 -10.35 2.38
CA PRO A 3 3.98 -9.55 3.40
C PRO A 3 2.78 -8.79 2.80
N MET A 4 1.68 -8.74 3.54
CA MET A 4 0.44 -8.11 3.08
C MET A 4 -0.01 -7.02 4.05
N LEU A 5 -0.41 -5.88 3.50
CA LEU A 5 -1.24 -4.89 4.17
C LEU A 5 -2.67 -5.04 3.66
N VAL A 6 -3.63 -5.13 4.56
CA VAL A 6 -5.06 -5.25 4.27
C VAL A 6 -5.79 -4.10 4.96
N HIS A 7 -6.40 -3.20 4.18
CA HIS A 7 -7.35 -2.22 4.71
C HIS A 7 -8.77 -2.77 4.57
N ALA A 8 -9.60 -2.53 5.57
CA ALA A 8 -11.02 -2.85 5.53
C ALA A 8 -11.85 -1.68 6.06
N GLY A 9 -13.00 -1.41 5.46
CA GLY A 9 -13.99 -0.52 6.07
C GLY A 9 -14.73 -1.24 7.20
N GLY A 10 -14.91 -0.59 8.35
CA GLY A 10 -15.66 -1.14 9.48
C GLY A 10 -17.15 -1.31 9.18
N GLY A 11 -17.68 -0.54 8.22
CA GLY A 11 -19.06 -0.64 7.71
C GLY A 11 -19.17 -1.44 6.40
N GLU A 12 -18.15 -2.20 6.02
CA GLU A 12 -18.13 -2.98 4.77
C GLU A 12 -18.81 -4.36 4.93
N THR A 13 -19.63 -4.75 3.93
CA THR A 13 -20.32 -6.05 3.90
C THR A 13 -19.38 -7.26 3.98
N LEU A 14 -18.18 -7.14 3.43
CA LEU A 14 -17.17 -8.21 3.35
C LEU A 14 -16.22 -8.27 4.56
N LEU A 15 -16.48 -7.49 5.62
CA LEU A 15 -15.56 -7.41 6.77
C LEU A 15 -15.29 -8.79 7.41
N SER A 16 -16.30 -9.66 7.46
CA SER A 16 -16.17 -11.00 8.05
C SER A 16 -15.24 -11.91 7.23
N GLU A 17 -15.31 -11.78 5.91
CA GLU A 17 -14.55 -12.49 4.90
C GLU A 17 -13.11 -11.98 4.85
N ILE A 18 -12.92 -10.66 4.91
CA ILE A 18 -11.60 -10.02 5.02
C ILE A 18 -10.88 -10.52 6.29
N ARG A 19 -11.55 -10.49 7.44
CA ARG A 19 -11.00 -11.05 8.69
C ARG A 19 -10.67 -12.53 8.57
N THR A 20 -11.47 -13.29 7.82
CA THR A 20 -11.21 -14.73 7.56
C THR A 20 -9.99 -14.94 6.67
N LEU A 21 -9.82 -14.15 5.62
CA LEU A 21 -8.62 -14.14 4.76
C LEU A 21 -7.37 -13.87 5.59
N VAL A 22 -7.38 -12.81 6.41
CA VAL A 22 -6.26 -12.42 7.28
C VAL A 22 -5.88 -13.56 8.22
N ARG A 23 -6.86 -14.13 8.95
CA ARG A 23 -6.60 -15.26 9.86
C ARG A 23 -6.02 -16.47 9.13
N ARG A 24 -6.53 -16.81 7.94
CA ARG A 24 -6.03 -17.96 7.17
C ARG A 24 -4.60 -17.72 6.69
N ALA A 25 -4.29 -16.52 6.18
CA ALA A 25 -2.95 -16.17 5.75
C ALA A 25 -1.94 -16.19 6.91
N GLN A 26 -2.32 -15.61 8.07
CA GLN A 26 -1.49 -15.64 9.27
C GLN A 26 -1.20 -17.08 9.74
N ARG A 27 -2.20 -17.98 9.72
CA ARG A 27 -2.01 -19.41 10.06
C ARG A 27 -1.05 -20.14 9.12
N GLN A 28 -0.86 -19.65 7.90
CA GLN A 28 0.10 -20.18 6.92
C GLN A 28 1.48 -19.50 7.02
N GLY A 29 1.73 -18.69 8.05
CA GLY A 29 3.00 -18.01 8.27
C GLY A 29 3.20 -16.74 7.43
N VAL A 30 2.15 -16.20 6.81
CA VAL A 30 2.24 -14.94 6.07
C VAL A 30 2.22 -13.77 7.06
N HIS A 31 3.15 -12.82 6.91
CA HIS A 31 3.14 -11.58 7.68
C HIS A 31 2.01 -10.66 7.16
N VAL A 32 0.93 -10.54 7.92
CA VAL A 32 -0.24 -9.72 7.53
C VAL A 32 -0.49 -8.64 8.57
N THR A 33 -0.57 -7.40 8.10
CA THR A 33 -1.07 -6.24 8.85
C THR A 33 -2.49 -5.96 8.38
N LEU A 34 -3.46 -6.02 9.30
CA LEU A 34 -4.86 -5.65 9.04
C LEU A 34 -5.12 -4.29 9.70
N GLN A 35 -5.65 -3.35 8.93
CA GLN A 35 -6.11 -2.04 9.39
C GLN A 35 -7.61 -1.90 9.09
N GLU A 36 -8.42 -1.95 10.14
CA GLU A 36 -9.87 -1.75 10.03
C GLU A 36 -10.20 -0.29 10.35
N TRP A 37 -10.89 0.37 9.42
CA TRP A 37 -11.23 1.78 9.48
C TRP A 37 -12.67 1.94 9.92
N GLU A 38 -12.88 2.31 11.18
CA GLU A 38 -14.21 2.41 11.79
C GLU A 38 -15.14 3.33 10.97
N GLY A 39 -16.38 2.89 10.76
CA GLY A 39 -17.39 3.64 10.01
C GLY A 39 -17.17 3.75 8.50
N MET A 40 -16.02 3.33 7.96
CA MET A 40 -15.75 3.41 6.53
C MET A 40 -16.46 2.31 5.74
N CYS A 41 -16.92 2.67 4.55
CA CYS A 41 -17.57 1.75 3.62
C CYS A 41 -16.56 1.00 2.74
N HIS A 42 -17.08 0.15 1.86
CA HIS A 42 -16.29 -0.56 0.86
C HIS A 42 -15.49 0.44 0.00
N ALA A 43 -14.20 0.18 -0.15
CA ALA A 43 -13.29 0.98 -0.98
C ALA A 43 -13.33 2.49 -0.71
N PHE A 44 -13.48 2.88 0.57
CA PHE A 44 -13.58 4.30 0.97
C PHE A 44 -12.41 5.17 0.50
N HIS A 45 -11.26 4.59 0.17
CA HIS A 45 -10.11 5.25 -0.44
C HIS A 45 -10.48 6.10 -1.67
N GLY A 46 -11.48 5.69 -2.44
CA GLY A 46 -11.97 6.46 -3.61
C GLY A 46 -12.52 7.85 -3.27
N PHE A 47 -12.76 8.12 -1.98
CA PHE A 47 -13.26 9.40 -1.49
C PHE A 47 -12.15 10.31 -0.93
N SER A 48 -10.89 10.14 -1.31
CA SER A 48 -9.74 10.93 -0.80
C SER A 48 -9.88 12.45 -0.98
N MET A 49 -10.70 12.92 -1.93
CA MET A 49 -11.01 14.35 -2.09
C MET A 49 -12.10 14.86 -1.14
N PHE A 50 -12.81 13.97 -0.45
CA PHE A 50 -14.03 14.28 0.30
C PHE A 50 -13.95 13.94 1.78
N ILE A 51 -13.17 12.91 2.15
CA ILE A 51 -13.03 12.47 3.55
C ILE A 51 -11.55 12.34 3.94
N PRO A 52 -11.15 12.84 5.12
CA PRO A 52 -9.76 12.79 5.58
C PRO A 52 -9.28 11.35 5.85
N GLU A 53 -10.18 10.44 6.21
CA GLU A 53 -9.88 9.02 6.41
C GLU A 53 -9.23 8.39 5.18
N ALA A 54 -9.76 8.71 3.98
CA ALA A 54 -9.27 8.16 2.73
C ALA A 54 -7.88 8.70 2.37
N GLU A 55 -7.63 10.00 2.61
CA GLU A 55 -6.31 10.60 2.46
C GLU A 55 -5.30 9.94 3.43
N ARG A 56 -5.64 9.83 4.72
CA ARG A 56 -4.80 9.15 5.72
C ARG A 56 -4.49 7.71 5.32
N ALA A 57 -5.51 6.97 4.86
CA ALA A 57 -5.34 5.59 4.43
C ALA A 57 -4.32 5.47 3.29
N PHE A 58 -4.33 6.38 2.31
CA PHE A 58 -3.30 6.40 1.25
C PHE A 58 -1.90 6.73 1.77
N HIS A 59 -1.78 7.67 2.72
CA HIS A 59 -0.49 7.96 3.35
C HIS A 59 0.07 6.74 4.09
N GLU A 60 -0.76 6.01 4.83
CA GLU A 60 -0.36 4.79 5.55
C GLU A 60 0.05 3.67 4.57
N ILE A 61 -0.68 3.50 3.46
CA ILE A 61 -0.29 2.57 2.39
C ILE A 61 1.09 2.94 1.84
N GLY A 62 1.31 4.22 1.53
CA GLY A 62 2.59 4.71 1.02
C GLY A 62 3.75 4.48 1.99
N ALA A 63 3.54 4.77 3.27
CA ALA A 63 4.52 4.53 4.33
C ALA A 63 4.84 3.03 4.48
N TRP A 64 3.81 2.17 4.45
CA TRP A 64 3.98 0.73 4.53
C TRP A 64 4.79 0.20 3.34
N VAL A 65 4.44 0.60 2.10
CA VAL A 65 5.18 0.19 0.89
C VAL A 65 6.64 0.64 0.97
N ALA A 66 6.90 1.88 1.39
CA ALA A 66 8.26 2.40 1.54
C ALA A 66 9.07 1.59 2.56
N ALA A 67 8.43 1.17 3.67
CA ALA A 67 9.06 0.33 4.69
C ALA A 67 9.35 -1.10 4.21
N GLN A 68 8.61 -1.62 3.22
CA GLN A 68 8.90 -2.94 2.62
C GLN A 68 10.10 -2.92 1.67
N GLN A 69 10.59 -1.74 1.25
CA GLN A 69 11.66 -1.67 0.24
C GLN A 69 13.06 -1.94 0.81
N VAL A 70 13.54 -3.17 0.56
CA VAL A 70 14.95 -3.48 0.26
C VAL A 70 15.11 -3.61 -1.27
N TYR A 71 14.61 -2.63 -2.02
CA TYR A 71 14.85 -2.51 -3.46
C TYR A 71 15.55 -1.17 -3.71
N PRO A 72 16.68 -1.14 -4.44
CA PRO A 72 17.44 0.09 -4.64
C PRO A 72 16.55 1.11 -5.34
N ARG A 73 16.25 2.22 -4.64
CA ARG A 73 15.71 3.46 -5.24
C ARG A 73 16.53 3.75 -6.50
N VAL A 74 15.87 3.66 -7.67
CA VAL A 74 16.38 4.13 -8.96
C VAL A 74 17.55 3.30 -9.55
N SER A 75 17.40 1.98 -9.70
CA SER A 75 18.21 1.23 -10.69
C SER A 75 17.45 0.87 -11.98
N LEU A 76 16.12 0.97 -11.98
CA LEU A 76 15.26 0.68 -13.15
C LEU A 76 15.07 1.86 -14.12
N LEU A 77 15.36 3.10 -13.74
CA LEU A 77 15.35 4.25 -14.66
C LEU A 77 16.70 4.51 -15.34
N ARG A 78 17.79 3.92 -14.84
CA ARG A 78 19.15 4.18 -15.35
C ARG A 78 19.56 3.30 -16.54
N ARG A 79 18.82 2.23 -16.84
CA ARG A 79 19.13 1.29 -17.93
C ARG A 79 18.44 1.59 -19.26
N SER A 80 17.50 2.54 -19.31
CA SER A 80 16.65 2.74 -20.50
C SER A 80 16.91 4.05 -21.26
N VAL A 81 17.89 4.86 -20.87
CA VAL A 81 18.30 6.07 -21.64
C VAL A 81 19.82 6.11 -21.82
N PRO A 82 20.35 5.59 -22.94
CA PRO A 82 21.72 5.85 -23.33
C PRO A 82 21.90 7.37 -23.54
N GLY A 83 22.67 8.05 -22.67
CA GLY A 83 23.04 9.46 -22.86
C GLY A 83 22.60 10.45 -21.77
N LEU A 84 21.86 10.03 -20.73
CA LEU A 84 21.39 10.96 -19.69
C LEU A 84 22.53 11.64 -18.89
N ASN A 85 23.73 11.05 -18.85
CA ASN A 85 24.91 11.68 -18.23
C ASN A 85 25.39 12.95 -18.95
N ARG A 86 24.97 13.20 -20.20
CA ARG A 86 25.44 14.34 -21.00
C ARG A 86 24.60 15.62 -20.80
N LEU A 87 23.42 15.51 -20.18
CA LEU A 87 22.50 16.64 -19.96
C LEU A 87 22.61 17.25 -18.55
N LEU A 88 23.35 16.62 -17.63
CA LEU A 88 23.56 17.12 -16.26
C LEU A 88 25.00 17.58 -15.99
N ALA A 89 25.87 17.58 -17.01
CA ALA A 89 27.26 18.05 -16.91
C ALA A 89 27.47 19.48 -17.43
N THR A 90 26.39 20.17 -17.80
CA THR A 90 26.39 21.61 -18.11
C THR A 90 25.45 22.30 -17.13
N GLY A 91 25.98 22.54 -15.94
CA GLY A 91 25.36 23.26 -14.83
C GLY A 91 26.40 23.46 -13.74
#